data_AF-A0A9D6HPC5-F1
#
_entry.id   AF-A0A9D6HPC5-F1
#
_cell.length_a   1.000
_cell.length_b   1.000
_cell.length_c   1.000
_cell.angle_alpha   90.00
_cell.angle_beta   90.00
_cell.angle_gamma   90.00
#
_symmetry.space_group_name_H-M   'P 1'
#
loop_
_entity.id
_entity.type
_entity.pdbx_description
1 polymer ?
#
loop_
_entity_poly.entity_id
_entity_poly.type
_entity_poly.pdbx_seq_one_letter_code
_entity_poly.pdbx_strand_id
1 'polypeptide(L)' 'MTEPGKEKISSSLKKLEQIVGWFDEQEEVDVEEGLKRVKEGVALLKELKARLKKVENEFEEVKKGLEVEE' A
#
# COMPACT_ATOMS: atom_id res chain seq x y z
N MET A 1 9.37 15.08 13.65
CA MET A 1 8.79 13.77 14.00
C MET A 1 7.72 13.47 12.96
N THR A 2 8.03 12.67 11.93
CA THR A 2 7.10 12.38 10.83
C THR A 2 6.15 11.25 11.22
N GLU A 3 4.89 11.41 10.84
CA GLU A 3 3.78 10.54 11.25
C GLU A 3 4.01 9.07 10.83
N PRO A 4 3.80 8.08 11.73
CA PRO A 4 4.10 6.66 11.49
C PRO A 4 3.25 6.01 10.37
N GLY A 5 2.22 6.71 9.89
CA GLY A 5 1.40 6.29 8.75
C GLY A 5 2.09 6.50 7.40
N LYS A 6 2.75 7.66 7.22
CA LYS A 6 3.34 8.10 5.95
C LYS A 6 4.53 7.26 5.53
N GLU A 7 5.40 6.91 6.48
CA GLU A 7 6.61 6.14 6.21
C GLU A 7 6.29 4.73 5.70
N LYS A 8 5.25 4.08 6.24
CA LYS A 8 4.84 2.74 5.79
C LYS A 8 4.23 2.74 4.40
N ILE A 9 3.43 3.75 4.03
CA ILE A 9 2.85 3.85 2.67
C ILE A 9 3.96 4.08 1.65
N SER A 10 4.86 5.04 1.91
CA SER A 10 6.01 5.32 1.05
C SER A 10 6.94 4.10 0.92
N SER A 11 7.16 3.36 2.02
CA SER A 11 7.94 2.12 2.00
C SER A 11 7.29 1.02 1.17
N SER A 12 5.97 0.83 1.27
CA SER A 12 5.24 -0.16 0.48
C SER A 12 5.22 0.17 -1.01
N LEU A 13 5.14 1.46 -1.37
CA LEU A 13 5.28 1.93 -2.75
C LEU A 13 6.68 1.69 -3.29
N LYS A 14 7.73 2.03 -2.53
CA LYS A 14 9.12 1.74 -2.89
C LYS A 14 9.35 0.25 -3.14
N LYS A 15 8.81 -0.63 -2.30
CA LYS A 15 8.90 -2.07 -2.50
C LYS A 15 8.21 -2.51 -3.79
N LEU A 16 7.08 -1.90 -4.15
CA LEU A 16 6.41 -2.16 -5.41
C LEU A 16 7.27 -1.72 -6.61
N GLU A 17 7.88 -0.54 -6.53
CA GLU A 17 8.82 -0.05 -7.55
C GLU A 17 10.04 -0.97 -7.69
N GLN A 18 10.57 -1.49 -6.59
CA GLN A 18 11.66 -2.48 -6.63
C GLN A 18 11.24 -3.79 -7.30
N ILE A 19 10.00 -4.25 -7.07
CA ILE A 19 9.47 -5.43 -7.75
C ILE A 19 9.37 -5.18 -9.26
N VAL A 20 8.85 -4.02 -9.66
CA VAL A 20 8.74 -3.65 -11.08
C VAL A 20 10.12 -3.50 -11.72
N GLY A 21 11.06 -2.82 -11.06
CA GLY A 21 12.43 -2.67 -11.53
C GLY A 21 13.14 -4.01 -11.68
N TRP A 22 12.94 -4.94 -10.73
CA TRP A 22 13.47 -6.30 -10.85
C TRP A 22 12.90 -7.01 -12.08
N PHE A 23 11.62 -6.82 -12.42
CA PHE A 23 11.04 -7.40 -13.64
C PHE A 23 11.62 -6.78 -14.92
N ASP A 24 11.90 -5.48 -14.94
CA ASP A 24 12.51 -4.76 -16.08
C ASP A 24 14.00 -5.12 -16.27
N GLU A 25 14.73 -5.45 -15.20
CA GLU A 25 16.16 -5.81 -15.25
C GLU A 25 16.41 -7.27 -15.67
N GLN A 26 15.39 -8.13 -15.74
CA GLN A 26 15.55 -9.54 -16.11
C GLN A 26 15.27 -9.76 -17.60
N GLU A 27 16.27 -10.27 -18.33
CA GLU A 27 16.14 -10.64 -19.76
C GLU A 27 15.31 -11.94 -19.94
N GLU A 28 15.40 -12.87 -18.99
CA GLU A 28 14.53 -14.04 -18.86
C GLU A 28 13.96 -14.09 -17.45
N VAL A 29 12.64 -13.94 -17.34
CA VAL A 29 11.94 -14.04 -16.05
C VAL A 29 11.66 -15.50 -15.74
N ASP A 30 12.24 -16.00 -14.64
CA ASP A 30 11.79 -17.25 -14.03
C ASP A 30 10.33 -17.08 -13.57
N VAL A 31 9.44 -17.91 -14.12
CA VAL A 31 8.00 -17.81 -13.89
C VAL A 31 7.65 -18.05 -12.42
N GLU A 32 8.36 -18.93 -11.71
CA GLU A 32 8.12 -19.18 -10.28
C GLU A 32 8.55 -18.00 -9.42
N GLU A 33 9.71 -17.43 -9.73
CA GLU A 33 10.26 -16.26 -9.03
C GLU A 33 9.38 -15.02 -9.28
N GLY A 34 8.96 -14.81 -10.54
CA GLY A 34 8.04 -13.76 -10.92
C GLY A 34 6.68 -13.87 -10.20
N LEU A 35 6.12 -15.07 -10.09
CA LEU A 35 4.87 -15.30 -9.35
C LEU A 35 4.99 -14.97 -7.86
N LYS A 36 6.15 -15.24 -7.23
CA LYS A 36 6.41 -14.83 -5.84
C LYS A 36 6.43 -13.31 -5.70
N ARG A 37 7.17 -12.62 -6.56
CA ARG A 37 7.28 -11.15 -6.54
C ARG A 37 5.95 -10.45 -6.78
N VAL A 38 5.15 -10.96 -7.73
CA VAL A 38 3.78 -10.46 -7.96
C VAL A 38 2.89 -10.68 -6.74
N LYS A 39 2.95 -11.85 -6.09
CA LYS A 39 2.21 -12.10 -4.84
C LYS A 39 2.62 -11.14 -3.73
N GLU A 40 3.91 -10.83 -3.58
CA GLU A 40 4.39 -9.81 -2.64
C GLU A 40 3.81 -8.42 -2.97
N GLY A 41 3.82 -8.02 -4.24
CA GLY A 41 3.23 -6.77 -4.70
C GLY A 41 1.73 -6.68 -4.41
N VAL A 42 0.97 -7.76 -4.66
CA VAL A 42 -0.47 -7.84 -4.37
C VAL A 42 -0.73 -7.75 -2.85
N ALA A 43 0.09 -8.39 -2.03
CA ALA A 43 -0.02 -8.29 -0.57
C ALA A 43 0.23 -6.86 -0.07
N LEU A 44 1.25 -6.18 -0.58
CA LEU A 44 1.54 -4.78 -0.28
C LEU A 44 0.38 -3.85 -0.69
N LEU A 45 -0.18 -4.06 -1.88
CA LEU A 45 -1.35 -3.31 -2.35
C LEU A 45 -2.59 -3.53 -1.48
N LYS A 46 -2.81 -4.77 -1.02
CA LYS A 46 -3.91 -5.08 -0.08
C LYS A 46 -3.75 -4.32 1.24
N GLU A 47 -2.54 -4.30 1.80
CA GLU A 47 -2.26 -3.57 3.03
C GLU A 47 -2.48 -2.06 2.86
N LEU A 48 -2.01 -1.50 1.74
CA LEU A 48 -2.23 -0.09 1.37
C LEU A 48 -3.72 0.24 1.28
N LYS A 49 -4.51 -0.58 0.57
CA LYS A 49 -5.98 -0.40 0.47
C LYS A 49 -6.67 -0.51 1.83
N ALA A 50 -6.29 -1.48 2.65
CA ALA A 50 -6.87 -1.65 3.98
C ALA A 50 -6.62 -0.43 4.88
N ARG A 51 -5.42 0.16 4.80
CA ARG A 51 -5.08 1.40 5.50
C ARG A 51 -5.86 2.60 4.99
N LEU A 52 -5.97 2.79 3.69
CA LEU A 52 -6.78 3.87 3.11
C LEU A 52 -8.22 3.77 3.58
N LYS A 53 -8.79 2.56 3.59
CA LYS A 53 -10.14 2.32 4.10
C LYS A 53 -10.27 2.63 5.60
N LYS A 54 -9.25 2.32 6.40
CA LYS A 54 -9.24 2.67 7.83
C LYS A 54 -9.27 4.20 8.02
N VAL A 55 -8.45 4.92 7.25
CA VAL A 55 -8.42 6.39 7.28
C VAL A 55 -9.74 6.98 6.81
N GLU A 56 -10.36 6.41 5.77
CA GLU A 56 -11.68 6.82 5.27
C GLU A 56 -12.76 6.65 6.35
N ASN A 57 -12.78 5.51 7.05
CA ASN A 57 -13.69 5.29 8.17
C ASN A 57 -13.45 6.28 9.33
N GLU A 58 -12.18 6.53 9.70
CA GLU A 58 -11.83 7.52 10.73
C GLU A 58 -12.30 8.92 10.32
N PHE A 59 -12.21 9.26 9.04
CA PHE A 59 -12.70 10.53 8.51
C PHE A 59 -14.24 10.63 8.53
N GLU A 60 -14.96 9.56 8.18
CA GLU A 60 -16.42 9.50 8.28
C GLU A 60 -16.91 9.63 9.73
N GLU A 61 -16.24 8.99 10.68
CA GLU A 61 -16.56 9.09 12.11
C GLU A 61 -16.40 10.53 12.62
N VAL A 62 -15.28 11.19 12.26
CA VAL A 62 -15.07 12.61 12.58
C VAL A 62 -16.14 13.49 11.94
N LYS A 63 -16.51 13.22 10.68
CA LYS A 63 -17.57 13.98 10.00
C LYS A 63 -18.92 13.82 10.71
N LYS A 64 -19.31 12.60 11.08
CA LYS A 64 -20.53 12.34 11.86
C LYS A 64 -20.51 13.05 13.21
N GLY A 65 -19.37 13.10 13.89
CA GLY A 65 -19.22 13.84 15.14
C GLY A 65 -19.48 15.35 14.97
N LEU A 66 -19.03 15.93 13.85
CA LEU A 66 -19.25 17.34 13.51
C LEU A 66 -20.69 17.65 13.09
N GLU A 67 -21.35 16.73 12.39
CA GLU A 67 -22.75 16.88 11.94
C GLU A 67 -23.78 16.72 13.08
N VAL A 68 -23.37 16.25 14.27
CA VAL A 68 -24.25 16.07 15.44
C VAL A 68 -24.29 17.32 16.35
N GLU A 69 -23.46 18.34 16.08
CA GLU A 69 -23.46 19.61 16.82
C GLU A 69 -24.36 20.71 16.22
N GLU A 70 -25.28 20.38 15.29
CA GLU A 70 -26.36 21.28 14.81
C GLU A 70 -27.77 20.85 15.27
#